data_AF-A0A3B3T9D9-F1
#
_entry.id   AF-A0A3B3T9D9-F1
#
_cell.length_a   1.000
_cell.length_b   1.000
_cell.length_c   1.000
_cell.angle_alpha   90.00
_cell.angle_beta   90.00
_cell.angle_gamma   90.00
#
_symmetry.space_group_name_H-M   'P 1'
#
loop_
_entity.id
_entity.type
_entity.pdbx_description
1 polymer ?
#
loop_
_entity_poly.entity_id
_entity_poly.type
_entity_poly.pdbx_seq_one_letter_code
_entity_poly.pdbx_strand_id
1 'polypeptide(L)'
;LLLLFIAPNPLPSLQYDTYAWMPNGPTTMRQPPPKYKDLVDEQYIVNTLPGLASTLEAMASSTLPPQVALGTYANEVSNDPRLRDAIKKFQTRLSAIGEAIKERSREQPFPYAYLHPAGIENSIAI
;
A
#
# COMPACT_ATOMS: atom_id res chain seq x y z
N LEU A 1 8.13 0.19 -18.23
CA LEU A 1 7.91 0.37 -16.77
C LEU A 1 6.56 0.99 -16.42
N LEU A 2 5.99 1.89 -17.23
CA LEU A 2 4.63 2.45 -16.99
C LEU A 2 3.45 1.49 -17.25
N LEU A 3 3.69 0.30 -17.80
CA LEU A 3 2.61 -0.62 -18.21
C LEU A 3 2.14 -1.59 -17.11
N LEU A 4 2.71 -1.55 -15.91
CA LEU A 4 2.29 -2.43 -14.80
C LEU A 4 1.08 -1.91 -14.01
N PHE A 5 0.62 -0.69 -14.28
CA PHE A 5 -0.51 -0.08 -13.55
C PHE A 5 -1.90 -0.35 -14.15
N ILE A 6 -1.99 -1.14 -15.24
CA ILE A 6 -3.27 -1.45 -15.90
C ILE A 6 -3.47 -2.97 -15.93
N ALA A 7 -3.75 -3.61 -14.79
CA ALA A 7 -4.26 -4.98 -14.73
C ALA A 7 -4.95 -5.26 -13.37
N PRO A 8 -5.92 -6.19 -13.31
CA PRO A 8 -6.95 -6.33 -12.26
C PRO A 8 -6.45 -7.07 -11.01
N ASN A 9 -5.18 -6.91 -10.67
CA ASN A 9 -4.59 -7.50 -9.47
C ASN A 9 -4.86 -6.58 -8.26
N PRO A 10 -4.92 -7.11 -7.03
CA PRO A 10 -4.94 -6.26 -5.85
C PRO A 10 -3.78 -5.28 -5.94
N LEU A 11 -4.07 -3.99 -5.69
CA LEU A 11 -3.05 -2.96 -5.71
C LEU A 11 -1.91 -3.37 -4.75
N PRO A 12 -0.65 -3.09 -5.11
CA PRO A 12 0.45 -3.28 -4.18
C PRO A 12 0.17 -2.51 -2.88
N SER A 13 0.77 -2.96 -1.78
CA SER A 13 0.66 -2.23 -0.52
C SER A 13 1.15 -0.79 -0.69
N LEU A 14 0.64 0.13 0.13
CA LEU A 14 1.16 1.51 0.16
C LEU A 14 2.69 1.55 0.36
N GLN A 15 3.21 0.59 1.15
CA GLN A 15 4.65 0.45 1.37
C GLN A 15 5.36 0.12 0.05
N TYR A 16 4.88 -0.87 -0.71
CA TYR A 16 5.48 -1.25 -1.98
C TYR A 16 5.42 -0.11 -3.00
N ASP A 17 4.27 0.55 -3.18
CA ASP A 17 4.15 1.68 -4.12
C ASP A 17 5.09 2.85 -3.76
N THR A 18 5.40 3.01 -2.47
CA THR A 18 6.31 4.06 -1.99
C THR A 18 7.78 3.67 -2.17
N TYR A 19 8.15 2.43 -1.82
CA TYR A 19 9.54 1.98 -1.71
C TYR A 19 10.06 1.22 -2.94
N ALA A 20 9.19 0.78 -3.85
CA ALA A 20 9.59 0.13 -5.10
C ALA A 20 10.46 1.03 -5.99
N TRP A 21 10.27 2.35 -5.89
CA TRP A 21 11.15 3.34 -6.48
C TRP A 21 12.05 3.96 -5.40
N MET A 22 13.23 3.37 -5.20
CA MET A 22 14.15 3.73 -4.12
C MET A 22 14.42 5.23 -3.95
N PRO A 23 14.62 6.05 -5.02
CA PRO A 23 14.82 7.49 -4.84
C PRO A 23 13.64 8.23 -4.20
N ASN A 24 12.42 7.69 -4.25
CA ASN A 24 11.23 8.26 -3.59
C ASN A 24 11.18 7.92 -2.09
N GLY A 25 11.74 6.78 -1.68
CA GLY A 25 11.75 6.34 -0.30
C GLY A 25 13.04 5.59 0.05
N PRO A 26 14.19 6.28 0.14
CA PRO A 26 15.44 5.62 0.47
C PRO A 26 15.39 5.11 1.93
N THR A 27 15.69 3.83 2.13
CA THR A 27 15.73 3.22 3.47
C THR A 27 16.95 3.60 4.29
N THR A 28 17.98 4.14 3.65
CA THR A 28 19.24 4.58 4.28
C THR A 28 19.96 5.61 3.42
N MET A 29 20.96 6.28 3.99
CA MET A 29 21.84 7.22 3.29
C MET A 29 23.30 6.87 3.61
N ARG A 30 24.14 6.71 2.60
CA ARG A 30 25.55 6.27 2.71
C ARG A 30 26.54 7.41 2.98
N GLN A 31 26.09 8.66 2.87
CA GLN A 31 26.90 9.86 3.12
C GLN A 31 26.18 10.81 4.08
N PRO A 32 26.92 11.64 4.85
CA PRO A 32 26.31 12.66 5.67
C PRO A 32 25.61 13.73 4.80
N PRO A 33 24.66 14.50 5.37
CA PRO A 33 24.06 15.63 4.66
C PRO A 33 25.12 16.63 4.16
N PRO A 34 24.94 17.21 2.96
CA PRO A 34 25.88 18.18 2.40
C PRO A 34 25.94 19.44 3.27
N LYS A 35 27.15 19.96 3.50
CA LYS A 35 27.39 21.15 4.35
C LYS A 35 27.17 22.47 3.62
N TYR A 36 27.21 22.45 2.29
CA TYR A 36 27.11 23.63 1.42
C TYR A 36 26.22 23.29 0.21
N LYS A 37 25.50 24.28 -0.32
CA LYS A 37 24.50 24.08 -1.36
C LYS A 37 25.09 23.69 -2.72
N ASP A 38 26.33 24.08 -2.98
CA ASP A 38 26.92 24.03 -4.33
C ASP A 38 27.74 22.75 -4.58
N LEU A 39 27.73 21.81 -3.63
CA LEU A 39 28.55 20.59 -3.66
C LEU A 39 27.79 19.34 -4.12
N VAL A 40 26.49 19.46 -4.40
CA VAL A 40 25.65 18.31 -4.75
C VAL A 40 25.53 18.20 -6.26
N ASP A 41 26.18 17.19 -6.84
CA ASP A 41 25.99 16.76 -8.21
C ASP A 41 25.25 15.40 -8.27
N GLU A 42 24.93 14.93 -9.48
CA GLU A 42 24.23 13.64 -9.67
C GLU A 42 25.03 12.47 -9.11
N GLN A 43 26.36 12.50 -9.26
CA GLN A 43 27.25 11.45 -8.77
C GLN A 43 27.22 11.37 -7.24
N TYR A 44 27.21 12.52 -6.56
CA TYR A 44 27.04 12.62 -5.11
C TYR A 44 25.70 12.04 -4.67
N ILE A 45 24.60 12.33 -5.38
CA ILE A 45 23.27 11.77 -5.08
C ILE A 45 23.29 10.25 -5.20
N VAL A 46 23.76 9.70 -6.32
CA VAL A 46 23.85 8.24 -6.56
C VAL A 46 24.73 7.55 -5.51
N ASN A 47 25.84 8.19 -5.12
CA ASN A 47 26.74 7.66 -4.09
C ASN A 47 26.14 7.75 -2.67
N THR A 48 25.22 8.68 -2.43
CA THR A 48 24.54 8.85 -1.15
C THR A 48 23.35 7.90 -0.99
N LEU A 49 22.59 7.64 -2.06
CA LEU A 49 21.44 6.73 -2.04
C LEU A 49 21.83 5.28 -1.70
N PRO A 50 20.89 4.44 -1.21
CA PRO A 50 21.11 3.02 -0.96
C PRO A 50 21.77 2.27 -2.13
N GLY A 51 22.62 1.29 -1.82
CA GLY A 51 23.15 0.37 -2.81
C GLY A 51 22.12 -0.66 -3.29
N LEU A 52 22.50 -1.48 -4.27
CA LEU A 52 21.62 -2.50 -4.85
C LEU A 52 21.05 -3.48 -3.81
N ALA A 53 21.90 -4.02 -2.93
CA ALA A 53 21.47 -5.00 -1.93
C ALA A 53 20.40 -4.44 -0.98
N SER A 54 20.65 -3.26 -0.39
CA SER A 54 19.70 -2.59 0.50
C SER A 54 18.41 -2.17 -0.23
N THR A 55 18.51 -1.82 -1.51
CA THR A 55 17.34 -1.49 -2.34
C THR A 55 16.47 -2.74 -2.55
N LEU A 56 17.08 -3.86 -2.94
CA LEU A 56 16.36 -5.12 -3.14
C LEU A 56 15.72 -5.63 -1.84
N GLU A 57 16.42 -5.50 -0.72
CA GLU A 57 15.89 -5.87 0.60
C GLU A 57 14.67 -5.01 0.97
N ALA A 58 14.75 -3.69 0.76
CA ALA A 58 13.63 -2.77 0.99
C ALA A 58 12.41 -3.09 0.12
N MET A 59 12.65 -3.38 -1.17
CA MET A 59 11.58 -3.78 -2.09
C MET A 59 10.93 -5.09 -1.64
N ALA A 60 11.74 -6.09 -1.26
CA ALA A 60 11.24 -7.37 -0.79
C ALA A 60 10.43 -7.23 0.50
N SER A 61 10.93 -6.48 1.49
CA SER A 61 10.25 -6.28 2.78
C SER A 61 8.95 -5.48 2.66
N SER A 62 8.82 -4.63 1.65
CA SER A 62 7.59 -3.86 1.39
C SER A 62 6.45 -4.68 0.77
N THR A 63 6.71 -5.90 0.30
CA THR A 63 5.68 -6.81 -0.20
C THR A 63 4.89 -7.43 0.93
N LEU A 64 3.55 -7.39 0.84
CA LEU A 64 2.66 -8.02 1.81
C LEU A 64 1.97 -9.25 1.19
N PRO A 65 1.76 -10.33 1.95
CA PRO A 65 0.97 -11.47 1.48
C PRO A 65 -0.51 -11.08 1.32
N PRO A 66 -1.32 -11.90 0.63
CA PRO A 66 -2.77 -11.75 0.58
C PRO A 66 -3.40 -11.88 1.97
N GLN A 67 -4.44 -11.10 2.26
CA GLN A 67 -5.02 -11.02 3.61
C GLN A 67 -6.54 -11.04 3.61
N VAL A 68 -7.13 -11.32 4.77
CA VAL A 68 -8.59 -11.38 4.94
C VAL A 68 -9.15 -9.96 5.03
N ALA A 69 -9.98 -9.61 4.06
CA ALA A 69 -10.58 -8.28 3.96
C ALA A 69 -11.48 -7.93 5.16
N LEU A 70 -11.54 -6.65 5.50
CA LEU A 70 -12.33 -6.08 6.57
C LEU A 70 -13.81 -6.48 6.45
N GLY A 71 -14.40 -6.92 7.57
CA GLY A 71 -15.79 -7.37 7.60
C GLY A 71 -16.01 -8.78 7.03
N THR A 72 -14.94 -9.50 6.68
CA THR A 72 -14.98 -10.94 6.39
C THR A 72 -14.76 -11.72 7.67
N TYR A 73 -15.81 -12.35 8.19
CA TYR A 73 -15.77 -13.14 9.41
C TYR A 73 -15.93 -14.63 9.13
N ALA A 74 -15.33 -15.48 9.97
CA ALA A 74 -15.50 -16.92 9.90
C ALA A 74 -17.00 -17.32 9.97
N ASN A 75 -17.34 -18.44 9.35
CA ASN A 75 -18.73 -18.90 9.22
C ASN A 75 -19.45 -19.02 10.57
N GLU A 76 -18.76 -19.42 11.63
CA GLU A 76 -19.33 -19.55 12.99
C GLU A 76 -19.85 -18.21 13.53
N VAL A 77 -19.11 -17.13 13.32
CA VAL A 77 -19.48 -15.77 13.75
C VAL A 77 -20.57 -15.18 12.85
N SER A 78 -20.43 -15.39 11.54
CA SER A 78 -21.39 -14.88 10.55
C SER A 78 -22.78 -15.51 10.68
N ASN A 79 -22.86 -16.76 11.13
CA ASN A 79 -24.11 -17.50 11.30
C ASN A 79 -24.74 -17.36 12.70
N ASP A 80 -24.09 -16.69 13.67
CA ASP A 80 -24.72 -16.40 14.96
C ASP A 80 -25.94 -15.49 14.75
N PRO A 81 -27.17 -15.97 15.05
CA PRO A 81 -28.39 -15.19 14.83
C PRO A 81 -28.40 -13.84 15.54
N ARG A 82 -27.64 -13.69 16.64
CA ARG A 82 -27.54 -12.45 17.42
C ARG A 82 -26.68 -11.40 16.73
N LEU A 83 -25.72 -11.82 15.89
CA LEU A 83 -24.74 -10.94 15.24
C LEU A 83 -25.03 -10.74 13.75
N ARG A 84 -25.73 -11.69 13.11
CA ARG A 84 -25.97 -11.74 11.67
C ARG A 84 -26.46 -10.43 11.08
N ASP A 85 -27.46 -9.80 11.69
CA ASP A 85 -28.04 -8.55 11.16
C ASP A 85 -27.08 -7.37 11.28
N ALA A 86 -26.31 -7.31 12.37
CA ALA A 86 -25.27 -6.30 12.57
C ALA A 86 -24.12 -6.47 11.58
N ILE A 87 -23.66 -7.71 11.35
CA ILE A 87 -22.63 -8.05 10.36
C ILE A 87 -23.09 -7.67 8.96
N LYS A 88 -24.32 -8.05 8.57
CA LYS A 88 -24.89 -7.70 7.26
C LYS A 88 -24.96 -6.19 7.07
N LYS A 89 -25.39 -5.44 8.10
CA LYS A 89 -25.44 -3.97 8.07
C LYS A 89 -24.05 -3.36 7.93
N PHE A 90 -23.05 -3.91 8.62
CA PHE A 90 -21.66 -3.47 8.51
C PHE A 90 -21.11 -3.72 7.09
N GLN A 91 -21.24 -4.94 6.56
CA GLN A 91 -20.80 -5.30 5.21
C GLN A 91 -21.50 -4.45 4.13
N THR A 92 -22.79 -4.17 4.29
CA THR A 92 -23.54 -3.28 3.37
C THR A 92 -22.94 -1.87 3.36
N ARG A 93 -22.59 -1.33 4.53
CA ARG A 93 -21.93 -0.01 4.63
C ARG A 93 -20.53 -0.03 4.02
N LEU A 94 -19.75 -1.08 4.26
CA LEU A 94 -18.43 -1.24 3.62
C LEU A 94 -18.54 -1.28 2.10
N SER A 95 -19.52 -2.02 1.56
CA SER A 95 -19.77 -2.04 0.11
C SER A 95 -20.11 -0.65 -0.44
N ALA A 96 -20.99 0.09 0.23
CA ALA A 96 -21.33 1.46 -0.18
C ALA A 96 -20.12 2.41 -0.15
N ILE A 97 -19.25 2.28 0.87
CA ILE A 97 -17.99 3.04 0.95
C ILE A 97 -17.04 2.66 -0.18
N GLY A 98 -16.91 1.37 -0.48
CA GLY A 98 -16.08 0.88 -1.60
C GLY A 98 -16.52 1.47 -2.94
N GLU A 99 -17.82 1.49 -3.22
CA GLU A 99 -18.35 2.11 -4.44
C GLU A 99 -18.12 3.64 -4.47
N ALA A 100 -18.31 4.34 -3.35
CA ALA A 100 -18.01 5.76 -3.26
C ALA A 100 -16.52 6.07 -3.52
N ILE A 101 -15.62 5.22 -3.02
CA ILE A 101 -14.18 5.32 -3.29
C ILE A 101 -13.90 5.11 -4.78
N LYS A 102 -14.48 4.07 -5.40
CA LYS A 102 -14.31 3.79 -6.82
C LYS A 102 -14.78 4.96 -7.69
N GLU A 103 -15.94 5.54 -7.39
CA GLU A 103 -16.47 6.69 -8.12
C GLU A 103 -15.53 7.90 -8.01
N ARG A 104 -15.14 8.27 -6.78
CA ARG A 104 -14.20 9.36 -6.52
C ARG A 104 -12.85 9.16 -7.21
N SER A 105 -12.41 7.92 -7.35
CA SER A 105 -11.13 7.56 -7.99
C SER A 105 -11.15 7.68 -9.52
N ARG A 106 -12.31 7.71 -10.18
CA ARG A 106 -12.39 7.72 -11.66
C ARG A 106 -11.73 8.94 -12.31
N GLU A 107 -11.78 10.08 -11.64
CA GLU A 107 -11.25 11.35 -12.15
C GLU A 107 -9.82 11.63 -11.67
N GLN A 108 -9.24 10.72 -10.87
CA GLN A 108 -7.92 10.92 -10.28
C GLN A 108 -6.83 10.26 -11.13
N PRO A 109 -5.75 10.99 -11.49
CA PRO A 109 -4.63 10.40 -12.22
C PRO A 109 -3.88 9.36 -11.38
N PHE A 110 -3.91 9.51 -10.05
CA PHE A 110 -3.33 8.57 -9.09
C PHE A 110 -4.38 8.24 -8.01
N PRO A 111 -5.25 7.24 -8.24
CA PRO A 111 -6.31 6.87 -7.31
C PRO A 111 -5.81 6.45 -5.93
N TYR A 112 -6.37 7.04 -4.87
CA TYR A 112 -6.09 6.59 -3.50
C TYR A 112 -7.03 5.44 -3.11
N ALA A 113 -6.56 4.20 -3.28
CA ALA A 113 -7.36 2.99 -3.08
C ALA A 113 -6.94 2.13 -1.87
N TYR A 114 -5.92 2.53 -1.10
CA TYR A 114 -5.44 1.78 0.06
C TYR A 114 -6.46 1.66 1.21
N LEU A 115 -7.46 2.55 1.24
CA LEU A 115 -8.58 2.48 2.20
C LEU A 115 -9.85 1.86 1.60
N HIS A 116 -9.77 1.24 0.43
CA HIS A 116 -10.89 0.46 -0.10
C HIS A 116 -11.12 -0.75 0.82
N PRO A 117 -12.34 -1.02 1.32
CA PRO A 117 -12.58 -2.08 2.31
C PRO A 117 -12.09 -3.48 1.90
N ALA A 118 -12.05 -3.78 0.59
CA ALA A 118 -11.50 -5.04 0.07
C ALA A 118 -9.96 -5.16 0.20
N GLY A 119 -9.25 -4.06 0.41
CA GLY A 119 -7.79 -4.03 0.62
C GLY A 119 -7.38 -3.74 2.07
N ILE A 120 -8.34 -3.49 2.97
CA ILE A 120 -8.07 -3.32 4.40
C ILE A 120 -8.20 -4.68 5.08
N GLU A 121 -7.24 -5.01 5.93
CA GLU A 121 -7.25 -6.24 6.73
C GLU A 121 -8.27 -6.17 7.88
N ASN A 122 -8.80 -7.33 8.27
CA ASN A 122 -9.70 -7.41 9.41
C ASN A 122 -8.98 -7.25 10.77
N SER A 123 -7.66 -7.49 10.81
CA SER A 123 -6.79 -7.41 12.00
C SER A 123 -5.33 -7.24 11.58
N ILE A 124 -4.46 -6.77 12.48
CA ILE A 124 -3.01 -6.74 12.26
C ILE A 124 -2.46 -8.17 12.36
N ALA A 125 -1.97 -8.73 11.25
CA ALA A 125 -1.53 -10.13 11.17
C ALA A 125 -0.15 -10.33 10.52
N ILE A 126 0.63 -9.25 10.37
CA ILE A 126 1.99 -9.23 9.80
C ILE A 126 3.00 -8.61 10.76
#